data_AF-A0AA85KAM0-F1
#
_entry.id   AF-A0AA85KAM0-F1
#
_cell.length_a   1.000
_cell.length_b   1.000
_cell.length_c   1.000
_cell.angle_alpha   90.00
_cell.angle_beta   90.00
_cell.angle_gamma   90.00
#
_symmetry.space_group_name_H-M   'P 1'
#
loop_
_entity.id
_entity.type
_entity.pdbx_description
1 polymer ?
#
loop_
_entity_poly.entity_id
_entity_poly.type
_entity_poly.pdbx_seq_one_letter_code
_entity_poly.pdbx_strand_id
1 'polypeptide(L)'
;MSSDTPLEPVFGYPNTEEKLSERNQFRNAVIVGCGITTVTAYYVFWSFLSPAFRRFCLPFLPATSSQLDNTYKLLKYAQSRRIDRSLGSVVDLGSGDGRVLLDLLTRPTLKICSAHGVELNRPLVWYSRFKLFRVNELPTTPKVTFTCGNIWKTNLSVYDTVLLFGVDSMVSLCQMVIIQCK
;
A
#
# COMPACT_ATOMS: atom_id res chain seq x y z
N MET A 1 -43.48 -54.33 -47.43
CA MET A 1 -43.83 -54.35 -45.99
C MET A 1 -42.53 -54.53 -45.24
N SER A 2 -42.25 -53.58 -44.34
CA SER A 2 -41.20 -53.55 -43.31
C SER A 2 -39.75 -53.58 -43.82
N SER A 3 -39.04 -52.45 -43.88
CA SER A 3 -38.43 -51.72 -42.76
C SER A 3 -37.53 -52.63 -41.94
N ASP A 4 -36.21 -52.39 -42.02
CA ASP A 4 -35.26 -52.49 -40.91
C ASP A 4 -33.89 -51.99 -41.41
N THR A 5 -33.72 -50.67 -41.42
CA THR A 5 -32.40 -50.04 -41.40
C THR A 5 -31.86 -50.13 -39.98
N PRO A 6 -30.68 -50.75 -39.74
CA PRO A 6 -30.07 -50.74 -38.43
C PRO A 6 -29.75 -49.29 -38.02
N LEU A 7 -30.26 -48.86 -36.87
CA LEU A 7 -29.85 -47.63 -36.22
C LEU A 7 -28.45 -47.84 -35.66
N GLU A 8 -27.42 -47.43 -36.40
CA GLU A 8 -26.07 -47.28 -35.86
C GLU A 8 -26.12 -46.28 -34.70
N PRO A 9 -25.63 -46.63 -33.50
CA PRO A 9 -25.57 -45.68 -32.41
C PRO A 9 -24.55 -44.59 -32.77
N VAL A 10 -25.02 -43.36 -33.00
CA VAL A 10 -24.19 -42.14 -32.99
C VAL A 10 -23.74 -41.90 -31.55
N PHE A 11 -22.94 -42.81 -31.01
CA PHE A 11 -22.21 -42.58 -29.79
C PHE A 11 -20.99 -41.75 -30.18
N GLY A 12 -21.17 -40.44 -30.17
CA GLY A 12 -20.10 -39.47 -30.40
C GLY A 12 -19.01 -39.66 -29.36
N TYR A 13 -18.01 -40.47 -29.67
CA TYR A 13 -16.77 -40.51 -28.90
C TYR A 13 -16.14 -39.11 -29.02
N PRO A 14 -15.90 -38.41 -27.90
CA PRO A 14 -15.24 -37.11 -27.96
C PRO A 14 -13.92 -37.27 -28.70
N ASN A 15 -13.75 -36.51 -29.78
CA ASN A 15 -12.60 -36.63 -30.67
C ASN A 15 -11.32 -36.46 -29.86
N THR A 16 -10.34 -37.35 -30.06
CA THR A 16 -9.07 -37.32 -29.34
C THR A 16 -8.35 -35.98 -29.47
N GLU A 17 -8.57 -35.28 -30.60
CA GLU A 17 -8.07 -33.92 -30.85
C GLU A 17 -8.67 -32.87 -29.90
N GLU A 18 -9.96 -32.97 -29.57
CA GLU A 18 -10.63 -32.06 -28.64
C GLU A 18 -10.05 -32.23 -27.23
N LYS A 19 -9.86 -33.48 -26.78
CA LYS A 19 -9.21 -33.77 -25.49
C LYS A 19 -7.75 -33.34 -25.44
N LEU A 20 -7.02 -33.36 -26.57
CA LEU A 20 -5.66 -32.86 -26.67
C LEU A 20 -5.62 -31.33 -26.63
N SER A 21 -6.55 -30.67 -27.31
CA SER A 21 -6.72 -29.22 -27.30
C SER A 21 -7.04 -28.69 -25.89
N GLU A 22 -8.03 -29.28 -25.22
CA GLU A 22 -8.39 -28.92 -23.83
C GLU A 22 -7.22 -29.15 -22.87
N ARG A 23 -6.50 -30.26 -23.01
CA ARG A 23 -5.32 -30.55 -22.17
C ARG A 23 -4.19 -29.55 -22.42
N ASN A 24 -3.96 -29.15 -23.67
CA ASN A 24 -2.97 -28.13 -24.02
C ASN A 24 -3.39 -26.75 -23.51
N GLN A 25 -4.67 -26.39 -23.62
CA GLN A 25 -5.22 -25.14 -23.10
C GLN A 25 -5.10 -25.08 -21.58
N PHE A 26 -5.46 -26.17 -20.88
CA PHE A 26 -5.29 -26.28 -19.43
C PHE A 26 -3.82 -26.18 -19.03
N ARG A 27 -2.93 -26.91 -19.71
CA ARG A 27 -1.48 -26.85 -19.44
C ARG A 27 -0.93 -25.45 -19.65
N ASN A 28 -1.33 -24.77 -20.73
CA ASN A 28 -0.90 -23.40 -21.02
C ASN A 28 -1.42 -22.43 -19.95
N ALA A 29 -2.68 -22.58 -19.51
CA ALA A 29 -3.25 -21.78 -18.42
C ALA A 29 -2.48 -21.99 -17.10
N VAL A 30 -2.10 -23.22 -16.77
CA VAL A 30 -1.27 -23.53 -15.60
C VAL A 30 0.11 -22.87 -15.71
N ILE A 31 0.79 -22.99 -16.85
CA ILE A 31 2.11 -22.37 -17.08
C ILE A 31 2.03 -20.85 -16.93
N VAL A 32 1.02 -20.22 -17.54
CA VAL A 32 0.79 -18.77 -17.44
C VAL A 32 0.50 -18.37 -15.99
N GLY A 33 -0.35 -19.11 -15.28
CA GLY A 33 -0.66 -18.87 -13.87
C GLY A 33 0.58 -18.94 -12.98
N CYS A 34 1.41 -19.98 -13.14
CA CYS A 34 2.68 -20.10 -12.43
C CYS A 34 3.62 -18.94 -12.74
N GLY A 35 3.79 -18.57 -14.02
CA GLY A 35 4.64 -17.46 -14.44
C GLY A 35 4.22 -16.12 -13.81
N ILE A 36 2.92 -15.79 -13.86
CA ILE A 36 2.38 -14.58 -13.23
C ILE A 36 2.65 -14.58 -11.72
N THR A 37 2.46 -15.73 -11.06
CA THR A 37 2.65 -15.87 -9.62
C THR A 37 4.11 -15.65 -9.22
N THR A 38 5.06 -16.27 -9.94
CA THR A 38 6.49 -16.12 -9.68
C THR A 38 6.97 -14.68 -9.89
N VAL A 39 6.56 -14.03 -10.99
CA VAL A 39 6.93 -12.63 -11.26
C VAL A 39 6.36 -11.69 -10.19
N THR A 40 5.10 -11.90 -9.79
CA THR A 40 4.46 -11.10 -8.75
C THR A 40 5.16 -11.28 -7.40
N ALA A 41 5.44 -12.53 -7.01
CA ALA A 41 6.18 -12.82 -5.79
C ALA A 41 7.56 -12.16 -5.81
N TYR A 42 8.33 -12.33 -6.89
CA TYR A 42 9.63 -11.70 -7.06
C TYR A 42 9.57 -10.17 -6.93
N TYR A 43 8.59 -9.53 -7.57
CA TYR A 43 8.39 -8.08 -7.48
C TYR A 43 8.11 -7.61 -6.04
N VAL A 44 7.25 -8.33 -5.31
CA VAL A 44 6.95 -8.04 -3.90
C VAL A 44 8.21 -8.21 -3.06
N PHE A 45 8.89 -9.35 -3.15
CA PHE A 45 10.12 -9.62 -2.39
C PHE A 45 11.20 -8.58 -2.68
N TRP A 46 11.42 -8.25 -3.96
CA TRP A 46 12.41 -7.25 -4.36
C TRP A 46 12.09 -5.86 -3.80
N SER A 47 10.81 -5.51 -3.65
CA SER A 47 10.40 -4.23 -3.06
C SER A 47 10.77 -4.11 -1.57
N PHE A 48 10.88 -5.23 -0.85
CA PHE A 48 11.36 -5.25 0.56
C PHE A 48 12.88 -5.40 0.68
N LEU A 49 13.53 -6.03 -0.29
CA LEU A 49 14.98 -6.28 -0.27
C LEU A 49 15.78 -5.13 -0.87
N SER A 50 15.27 -4.49 -1.92
CA SER A 50 15.94 -3.38 -2.60
C SER A 50 16.29 -2.16 -1.73
N PRO A 51 15.54 -1.82 -0.63
CA PRO A 51 15.96 -0.82 0.33
C PRO A 51 17.34 -1.10 0.95
N ALA A 52 17.67 -2.36 1.25
CA ALA A 52 18.97 -2.73 1.82
C ALA A 52 20.15 -2.46 0.87
N PHE A 53 19.89 -2.35 -0.43
CA PHE A 53 20.88 -2.01 -1.47
C PHE A 53 20.89 -0.53 -1.82
N ARG A 54 20.01 0.29 -1.22
CA ARG A 54 19.98 1.75 -1.42
C ARG A 54 20.62 2.41 -0.20
N ARG A 55 21.60 3.30 -0.43
CA ARG A 55 22.28 4.08 0.64
C ARG A 55 21.33 4.83 1.60
N PHE A 56 20.09 5.08 1.19
CA PHE A 56 19.12 5.86 1.96
C PHE A 56 17.71 5.25 1.91
N CYS A 57 17.52 4.02 2.36
CA CYS A 57 16.18 3.47 2.66
C CYS A 57 16.27 2.46 3.81
N LEU A 58 15.58 2.72 4.92
CA LEU A 58 15.43 1.76 6.00
C LEU A 58 14.47 0.63 5.57
N PRO A 59 14.70 -0.62 6.00
CA PRO A 59 13.72 -1.69 5.83
C PRO A 59 12.41 -1.31 6.52
N PHE A 60 11.29 -1.78 5.97
CA PHE A 60 9.97 -1.53 6.55
C PHE A 60 9.90 -2.09 7.97
N LEU A 61 9.71 -1.21 8.95
CA LEU A 61 9.51 -1.55 10.35
C LEU A 61 8.12 -1.04 10.76
N PRO A 62 7.17 -1.94 11.06
CA PRO A 62 5.85 -1.52 11.49
C PRO A 62 5.94 -0.79 12.83
N ALA A 63 5.28 0.37 12.92
CA ALA A 63 5.16 1.09 14.18
C ALA A 63 4.43 0.23 15.24
N THR A 64 5.02 0.17 16.44
CA THR A 64 4.47 -0.52 17.61
C THR A 64 3.31 0.29 18.20
N SER A 65 2.36 -0.35 18.89
CA SER A 65 1.24 0.33 19.57
C SER A 65 1.70 1.44 20.51
N SER A 66 2.77 1.22 21.27
CA SER A 66 3.37 2.25 22.13
C SER A 66 3.89 3.46 21.35
N GLN A 67 4.44 3.24 20.15
CA GLN A 67 4.89 4.34 19.28
C GLN A 67 3.69 5.13 18.75
N LEU A 68 2.61 4.46 18.35
CA LEU A 68 1.37 5.11 17.91
C LEU A 68 0.80 6.01 19.03
N ASP A 69 0.74 5.50 20.26
CA ASP A 69 0.27 6.29 21.40
C ASP A 69 1.16 7.48 21.72
N ASN A 70 2.48 7.32 21.64
CA ASN A 70 3.42 8.41 21.85
C ASN A 70 3.29 9.48 20.75
N THR A 71 3.17 9.07 19.49
CA THR A 71 2.92 9.97 18.36
C THR A 71 1.61 10.72 18.53
N TYR A 72 0.54 10.04 18.94
CA TYR A 72 -0.73 10.69 19.25
C TYR A 72 -0.60 11.74 20.36
N LYS A 73 0.06 11.40 21.49
CA LYS A 73 0.27 12.35 22.60
C LYS A 73 1.06 13.57 22.15
N LEU A 74 2.12 13.36 21.37
CA LEU A 74 2.95 14.44 20.82
C LEU A 74 2.14 15.35 19.90
N LEU A 75 1.37 14.78 18.98
CA LEU A 75 0.52 15.53 18.06
C LEU A 75 -0.60 16.28 18.78
N LYS A 76 -1.22 15.66 19.79
CA LYS A 76 -2.24 16.32 20.63
C LYS A 76 -1.64 17.53 21.37
N TYR A 77 -0.43 17.40 21.88
CA TYR A 77 0.29 18.51 22.50
C TYR A 77 0.65 19.59 21.48
N ALA A 78 1.16 19.22 20.31
CA ALA A 78 1.46 20.18 19.24
C ALA A 78 0.20 20.94 18.79
N GLN A 79 -0.92 20.24 18.63
CA GLN A 79 -2.22 20.81 18.32
C GLN A 79 -2.67 21.84 19.37
N SER A 80 -2.49 21.54 20.66
CA SER A 80 -2.92 22.46 21.73
C SER A 80 -2.12 23.76 21.79
N ARG A 81 -0.90 23.76 21.21
CA ARG A 81 -0.01 24.91 21.12
C ARG A 81 -0.27 25.80 19.91
N ARG A 82 -1.03 25.32 18.92
CA ARG A 82 -1.39 26.11 17.72
C ARG A 82 -2.61 26.98 17.97
N ILE A 83 -2.66 28.13 17.29
CA ILE A 83 -3.72 29.14 17.43
C ILE A 83 -5.07 28.58 16.97
N ASP A 84 -5.07 27.89 15.82
CA ASP A 84 -6.24 27.26 15.20
C ASP A 84 -6.66 25.94 15.88
N ARG A 85 -5.85 25.46 16.84
CA ARG A 85 -5.98 24.16 17.51
C ARG A 85 -6.17 23.00 16.52
N SER A 86 -5.50 23.08 15.37
CA SER A 86 -5.58 22.10 14.28
C SER A 86 -4.20 21.58 13.89
N LEU A 87 -4.13 20.32 13.48
CA LEU A 87 -2.93 19.78 12.83
C LEU A 87 -2.84 20.17 11.36
N GLY A 88 -3.95 20.68 10.79
CA GLY A 88 -4.01 21.10 9.39
C GLY A 88 -3.81 19.92 8.45
N SER A 89 -3.00 20.14 7.44
CA SER A 89 -2.54 19.12 6.48
C SER A 89 -1.35 18.34 7.05
N VAL A 90 -1.48 17.02 7.11
CA VAL A 90 -0.50 16.11 7.69
C VAL A 90 0.12 15.24 6.60
N VAL A 91 1.45 15.11 6.58
CA VAL A 91 2.14 14.15 5.71
C VAL A 91 2.91 13.13 6.55
N ASP A 92 2.84 11.85 6.18
CA ASP A 92 3.60 10.75 6.77
C ASP A 92 4.64 10.25 5.77
N LEU A 93 5.91 10.55 6.04
CA LEU A 93 7.04 10.25 5.20
C LEU A 93 7.58 8.86 5.54
N GLY A 94 7.50 7.93 4.58
CA GLY A 94 7.79 6.52 4.82
C GLY A 94 6.62 5.82 5.51
N SER A 95 5.41 6.11 5.04
CA SER A 95 4.16 5.65 5.66
C SER A 95 4.01 4.12 5.72
N GLY A 96 4.79 3.37 4.93
CA GLY A 96 4.77 1.91 4.91
C GLY A 96 3.38 1.35 4.68
N ASP A 97 2.85 0.64 5.67
CA ASP A 97 1.51 0.04 5.61
C ASP A 97 0.37 0.98 6.03
N GLY A 98 0.66 2.28 6.19
CA GLY A 98 -0.29 3.35 6.47
C GLY A 98 -0.88 3.34 7.88
N ARG A 99 -0.39 2.47 8.77
CA ARG A 99 -1.01 2.27 10.10
C ARG A 99 -0.99 3.52 10.97
N VAL A 100 0.04 4.36 10.87
CA VAL A 100 0.17 5.56 11.69
C VAL A 100 -0.92 6.55 11.32
N LEU A 101 -1.03 6.91 10.04
CA LEU A 101 -2.09 7.80 9.60
C LEU A 101 -3.47 7.23 9.93
N LEU A 102 -3.71 5.94 9.65
CA LEU A 102 -5.00 5.32 9.96
C LEU A 102 -5.33 5.37 11.47
N ASP A 103 -4.38 5.10 12.36
CA ASP A 103 -4.57 5.22 13.81
C ASP A 103 -4.84 6.67 14.25
N LEU A 104 -4.14 7.65 13.68
CA LEU A 104 -4.36 9.06 14.02
C LEU A 104 -5.75 9.54 13.58
N LEU A 105 -6.24 9.04 12.46
CA LEU A 105 -7.54 9.39 11.91
C LEU A 105 -8.71 8.78 12.69
N THR A 106 -8.51 7.62 13.31
CA THR A 106 -9.54 7.00 14.17
C THR A 106 -9.64 7.69 15.53
N ARG A 107 -8.66 8.52 15.91
CA ARG A 107 -8.66 9.26 17.18
C ARG A 107 -9.44 10.58 17.04
N PRO A 108 -10.64 10.70 17.64
CA PRO A 108 -11.56 11.81 17.37
C PRO A 108 -11.10 13.17 17.93
N THR A 109 -10.08 13.20 18.78
CA THR A 109 -9.57 14.41 19.43
C THR A 109 -8.59 15.19 18.55
N LEU A 110 -8.05 14.55 17.50
CA LEU A 110 -7.17 15.20 16.55
C LEU A 110 -7.99 15.85 15.44
N LYS A 111 -7.70 17.13 15.18
CA LYS A 111 -8.29 17.87 14.07
C LYS A 111 -7.32 17.84 12.91
N ILE A 112 -7.52 16.87 12.02
CA ILE A 112 -6.74 16.69 10.79
C ILE A 112 -7.62 17.06 9.61
N CYS A 113 -7.19 18.02 8.80
CA CYS A 113 -7.94 18.47 7.62
C CYS A 113 -7.68 17.55 6.41
N SER A 114 -6.43 17.17 6.22
CA SER A 114 -6.01 16.23 5.17
C SER A 114 -4.80 15.42 5.65
N ALA A 115 -4.68 14.21 5.15
CA ALA A 115 -3.57 13.32 5.46
C ALA A 115 -2.97 12.72 4.17
N HIS A 116 -1.65 12.70 4.06
CA HIS A 116 -0.94 12.15 2.92
C HIS A 116 0.17 11.21 3.35
N GLY A 117 0.06 9.93 3.04
CA GLY A 117 1.15 8.97 3.22
C GLY A 117 2.02 8.87 1.96
N VAL A 118 3.32 9.10 2.09
CA VAL A 118 4.30 8.91 1.02
C VAL A 118 5.13 7.69 1.34
N GLU A 119 5.23 6.76 0.39
CA GLU A 119 6.02 5.53 0.54
C GLU A 119 6.76 5.23 -0.77
N LEU A 120 7.96 4.66 -0.68
CA LEU A 120 8.75 4.30 -1.86
C LEU A 120 8.31 2.94 -2.45
N ASN A 121 7.88 2.02 -1.59
CA ASN A 121 7.45 0.68 -1.96
C ASN A 121 6.00 0.67 -2.49
N ARG A 122 5.83 0.46 -3.80
CA ARG A 122 4.52 0.41 -4.49
C ARG A 122 3.56 -0.62 -3.90
N PRO A 123 3.97 -1.89 -3.66
CA PRO A 123 3.13 -2.85 -2.94
C PRO A 123 2.58 -2.35 -1.61
N LEU A 124 3.40 -1.67 -0.79
CA LEU A 124 2.97 -1.10 0.48
C LEU A 124 1.96 0.05 0.30
N VAL A 125 2.13 0.88 -0.74
CA VAL A 125 1.14 1.91 -1.12
C VAL A 125 -0.20 1.28 -1.51
N TRP A 126 -0.19 0.19 -2.27
CA TRP A 126 -1.42 -0.53 -2.61
C TRP A 126 -2.08 -1.13 -1.37
N TYR A 127 -1.28 -1.71 -0.47
CA TYR A 127 -1.77 -2.26 0.78
C TYR A 127 -2.39 -1.20 1.69
N SER A 128 -1.75 -0.04 1.83
CA SER A 128 -2.28 1.08 2.62
C SER A 128 -3.57 1.67 2.01
N ARG A 129 -3.66 1.80 0.68
CA ARG A 129 -4.92 2.16 0.00
C ARG A 129 -6.04 1.16 0.23
N PHE A 130 -5.73 -0.14 0.18
CA PHE A 130 -6.69 -1.19 0.45
C PHE A 130 -7.19 -1.15 1.90
N LYS A 131 -6.31 -0.91 2.89
CA LYS A 131 -6.74 -0.70 4.28
C LYS A 131 -7.60 0.55 4.43
N LEU A 132 -7.20 1.65 3.80
CA LEU A 132 -7.98 2.90 3.82
C LEU A 132 -9.38 2.66 3.28
N PHE A 133 -9.50 1.94 2.16
CA PHE A 133 -10.81 1.58 1.59
C PHE A 133 -11.70 0.86 2.61
N ARG A 134 -11.16 -0.06 3.41
CA ARG A 134 -11.93 -0.73 4.47
C ARG A 134 -12.35 0.18 5.64
N VAL A 135 -11.63 1.27 5.87
CA VAL A 135 -11.90 2.22 6.97
C VAL A 135 -12.78 3.39 6.52
N ASN A 136 -12.73 3.73 5.22
CA ASN A 136 -13.46 4.84 4.60
C ASN A 136 -14.98 4.63 4.47
N GLU A 137 -15.51 3.47 4.90
CA GLU A 137 -16.96 3.26 5.03
C GLU A 137 -17.59 4.19 6.11
N LEU A 138 -16.78 4.94 6.87
CA LEU A 138 -17.25 5.97 7.81
C LEU A 138 -17.38 7.37 7.13
N PRO A 139 -18.56 8.03 7.21
CA PRO A 139 -18.86 9.32 6.57
C PRO A 139 -18.03 10.53 7.02
N THR A 140 -17.23 10.41 8.09
CA THR A 140 -16.57 11.52 8.79
C THR A 140 -15.05 11.52 8.66
N THR A 141 -14.50 10.75 7.72
CA THR A 141 -13.05 10.66 7.52
C THR A 141 -12.53 11.86 6.71
N PRO A 142 -11.45 12.53 7.17
CA PRO A 142 -10.83 13.62 6.40
C PRO A 142 -10.17 13.07 5.12
N LYS A 143 -9.75 13.95 4.20
CA LYS A 143 -9.18 13.52 2.92
C LYS A 143 -7.83 12.81 3.14
N VAL A 144 -7.78 11.50 2.93
CA VAL A 144 -6.57 10.68 3.02
C VAL A 144 -6.10 10.24 1.64
N THR A 145 -4.79 10.28 1.39
CA THR A 145 -4.20 9.75 0.15
C THR A 145 -2.87 9.06 0.45
N PHE A 146 -2.60 7.96 -0.25
CA PHE A 146 -1.29 7.27 -0.22
C PHE A 146 -0.67 7.31 -1.61
N THR A 147 0.59 7.77 -1.73
CA THR A 147 1.30 7.86 -3.00
C THR A 147 2.65 7.15 -2.95
N CYS A 148 3.05 6.64 -4.13
CA CYS A 148 4.38 6.11 -4.31
C CYS A 148 5.32 7.26 -4.67
N GLY A 149 6.28 7.58 -3.80
CA GLY A 149 7.17 8.72 -3.97
C GLY A 149 8.45 8.62 -3.15
N ASN A 150 9.45 9.40 -3.55
CA ASN A 150 10.66 9.55 -2.76
C ASN A 150 10.47 10.70 -1.76
N ILE A 151 10.62 10.39 -0.48
CA ILE A 151 10.50 11.32 0.66
C ILE A 151 11.33 12.60 0.46
N TRP A 152 12.55 12.49 -0.08
CA TRP A 152 13.48 13.61 -0.29
C TRP A 152 13.09 14.53 -1.44
N LYS A 153 12.17 14.11 -2.31
CA LYS A 153 11.68 14.88 -3.45
C LYS A 153 10.28 15.42 -3.23
N THR A 154 9.63 15.03 -2.14
CA THR A 154 8.28 15.51 -1.81
C THR A 154 8.37 16.97 -1.38
N ASN A 155 7.57 17.84 -1.99
CA ASN A 155 7.46 19.22 -1.52
C ASN A 155 6.78 19.24 -0.14
N LEU A 156 7.51 19.62 0.91
CA LEU A 156 7.01 19.68 2.27
C LEU A 156 6.33 21.01 2.61
N SER A 157 6.50 22.05 1.79
CA SER A 157 5.98 23.40 2.08
C SER A 157 4.45 23.49 2.06
N VAL A 158 3.79 22.48 1.49
CA VAL A 158 2.33 22.40 1.37
C VAL A 158 1.68 21.73 2.57
N TYR A 159 2.47 21.24 3.54
CA TYR A 159 1.97 20.54 4.73
C TYR A 159 2.25 21.33 6.01
N ASP A 160 1.26 21.36 6.89
CA ASP A 160 1.37 22.00 8.20
C ASP A 160 2.08 21.12 9.22
N THR A 161 1.96 19.79 9.07
CA THR A 161 2.53 18.80 9.98
C THR A 161 3.23 17.70 9.19
N VAL A 162 4.50 17.46 9.51
CA VAL A 162 5.31 16.40 8.90
C VAL A 162 5.61 15.33 9.94
N LEU A 163 5.23 14.10 9.64
CA LEU A 163 5.58 12.90 10.40
C LEU A 163 6.70 12.15 9.67
N LEU A 164 7.71 11.74 10.42
CA LEU A 164 8.82 10.95 9.92
C LEU A 164 9.20 9.94 11.00
N PHE A 165 9.08 8.65 10.68
CA PHE A 165 9.61 7.56 11.49
C PHE A 165 10.97 7.16 10.93
N GLY A 166 12.04 7.63 11.55
CA GLY A 166 13.41 7.40 11.10
C GLY A 166 14.33 7.01 12.24
N VAL A 167 15.51 6.49 11.87
CA VAL A 167 16.66 6.35 12.77
C VAL A 167 17.46 7.66 12.83
N ASP A 168 18.30 7.82 13.85
CA ASP A 168 19.04 9.06 14.13
C ASP A 168 19.77 9.65 12.91
N SER A 169 20.34 8.80 12.03
CA SER A 169 21.02 9.25 10.80
C SER A 169 20.10 9.97 9.80
N MET A 170 18.80 9.65 9.79
CA MET A 170 17.80 10.30 8.92
C MET A 170 17.37 11.66 9.49
N VAL A 171 17.34 11.79 10.83
CA VAL A 171 16.91 13.02 11.51
C VAL A 171 17.88 14.16 11.22
N SER A 172 19.18 13.91 11.25
CA SER A 172 20.21 14.91 10.92
C SER A 172 20.09 15.44 9.48
N LEU A 173 19.81 14.55 8.51
CA LEU A 173 19.62 14.95 7.11
C LEU A 173 18.30 15.69 6.91
N CYS A 174 17.24 15.26 7.59
CA CYS A 174 15.94 15.90 7.53
C CYS A 174 15.94 17.30 8.17
N GLN A 175 16.68 17.50 9.27
CA GLN A 175 16.82 18.80 9.91
C GLN A 175 17.46 19.82 8.96
N MET A 176 18.45 19.41 8.16
CA MET A 176 19.00 20.28 7.11
C MET A 176 17.95 20.65 6.06
N VAL A 177 17.16 19.68 5.57
CA VAL A 177 16.12 19.94 4.55
C VAL A 177 15.02 20.85 5.08
N ILE A 178 14.58 20.65 6.33
CA ILE A 178 13.54 21.48 6.96
C ILE A 178 14.02 22.92 7.15
N ILE A 179 15.29 23.14 7.48
CA ILE A 179 15.88 24.49 7.58
C ILE A 179 15.92 25.17 6.21
N GLN A 180 16.16 24.43 5.12
CA GLN A 180 16.19 24.99 3.76
C GLN A 180 14.79 25.30 3.19
N CYS A 181 13.74 24.71 3.76
CA CYS A 181 12.35 24.96 3.35
C CYS A 181 11.66 26.10 4.13
N LYS A 182 12.34 26.71 5.10
CA LYS A 182 11.89 27.90 5.84
C LYS A 182 12.55 29.15 5.31
#